data_AF-K6W6E0-F1
#
_entry.id   AF-K6W6E0-F1
#
_cell.length_a   1.000
_cell.length_b   1.000
_cell.length_c   1.000
_cell.angle_alpha   90.00
_cell.angle_beta   90.00
_cell.angle_gamma   90.00
#
_symmetry.space_group_name_H-M   'P 1'
#
loop_
_entity.id
_entity.type
_entity.pdbx_description
1 polymer ?
#
loop_
_entity_poly.entity_id
_entity_poly.type
_entity_poly.pdbx_seq_one_letter_code
_entity_poly.pdbx_strand_id
1 'polypeptide(L)'
;MSWQGFTDKYTPSGTIRLGSWSVEPDREDMVTCRATIAYADRIMSLQARATGPIGAMTSMLHDIGAPVQIVSLHQREVDGAITMFLLCEDHHHQCWALGNGETVAEAAVNALVAGANRLLDAR
;
A
#
# COMPACT_ATOMS: atom_id res chain seq x y z
N MET A 1 21.47 8.51 10.36
CA MET A 1 20.78 7.54 9.48
C MET A 1 20.99 7.98 8.05
N SER A 2 21.48 7.11 7.16
CA SER A 2 21.59 7.40 5.72
C SER A 2 20.21 7.29 5.06
N TRP A 3 20.04 7.85 3.85
CA TRP A 3 18.81 7.69 3.06
C TRP A 3 18.48 6.21 2.82
N GLN A 4 19.48 5.40 2.47
CA GLN A 4 19.34 3.93 2.34
C GLN A 4 18.81 3.29 3.63
N GLY A 5 19.39 3.65 4.79
CA GLY A 5 18.93 3.11 6.08
C GLY A 5 17.52 3.57 6.47
N PHE A 6 17.06 4.71 5.94
CA PHE A 6 15.69 5.17 6.10
C PHE A 6 14.73 4.36 5.23
N THR A 7 15.03 4.18 3.94
CA THR A 7 14.21 3.39 3.02
C THR A 7 14.12 1.94 3.47
N ASP A 8 15.24 1.31 3.82
CA ASP A 8 15.25 -0.09 4.27
C ASP A 8 14.36 -0.31 5.51
N LYS A 9 14.27 0.69 6.39
CA LYS A 9 13.42 0.65 7.58
C LYS A 9 11.94 0.86 7.27
N TYR A 10 11.58 1.81 6.41
CA TYR A 10 10.19 2.24 6.20
C TYR A 10 9.53 1.70 4.93
N THR A 11 10.30 1.07 4.05
CA THR A 11 9.82 0.37 2.84
C THR A 11 10.34 -1.08 2.76
N PRO A 12 10.25 -1.89 3.84
CA PRO A 12 10.78 -3.24 3.78
C PRO A 12 9.98 -4.09 2.81
N SER A 13 10.69 -4.87 1.98
CA SER A 13 10.09 -6.00 1.29
C SER A 13 9.63 -7.02 2.33
N GLY A 14 8.38 -7.45 2.27
CA GLY A 14 7.80 -8.43 3.20
C GLY A 14 7.02 -9.53 2.51
N THR A 15 6.22 -10.24 3.30
CA THR A 15 5.42 -11.41 2.86
C THR A 15 4.45 -11.09 1.72
N ILE A 16 3.94 -9.86 1.67
CA ILE A 16 3.10 -9.32 0.61
C ILE A 16 4.00 -8.62 -0.41
N ARG A 17 3.93 -9.05 -1.67
CA ARG A 17 4.61 -8.42 -2.80
C ARG A 17 3.61 -8.07 -3.89
N LEU A 18 3.61 -6.81 -4.30
CA LEU A 18 2.81 -6.34 -5.43
C LEU A 18 3.52 -6.71 -6.74
N GLY A 19 2.83 -7.41 -7.62
CA GLY A 19 3.31 -7.79 -8.95
C GLY A 19 2.84 -6.82 -10.03
N SER A 20 1.53 -6.69 -10.21
CA SER A 20 0.93 -5.73 -11.15
C SER A 20 -0.13 -4.90 -10.45
N TRP A 21 -0.33 -3.69 -10.95
CA TRP A 21 -1.36 -2.77 -10.48
C TRP A 21 -1.95 -2.02 -11.67
N SER A 22 -3.27 -1.89 -11.70
CA SER A 22 -3.95 -1.01 -12.65
C SER A 22 -5.13 -0.31 -12.00
N VAL A 23 -5.42 0.89 -12.50
CA VAL A 23 -6.58 1.70 -12.12
C VAL A 23 -7.30 2.09 -13.39
N GLU A 24 -8.57 1.71 -13.49
CA GLU A 24 -9.42 2.04 -14.62
C GLU A 24 -10.62 2.85 -14.15
N PRO A 25 -10.98 3.96 -14.84
CA PRO A 25 -12.23 4.66 -14.57
C PRO A 25 -13.43 3.71 -14.72
N ASP A 26 -14.42 3.88 -13.86
CA ASP A 26 -15.67 3.14 -13.87
C ASP A 26 -16.85 4.12 -13.78
N ARG A 27 -18.08 3.61 -13.85
CA ARG A 27 -19.31 4.42 -13.71
C ARG A 27 -19.40 5.04 -12.32
N GLU A 28 -20.20 6.10 -12.20
CA GLU A 28 -20.56 6.75 -10.93
C GLU A 28 -19.36 7.36 -10.20
N ASP A 29 -18.40 7.93 -10.95
CA ASP A 29 -17.17 8.52 -10.41
C ASP A 29 -16.35 7.55 -9.54
N MET A 30 -16.45 6.25 -9.87
CA MET A 30 -15.68 5.18 -9.25
C MET A 30 -14.48 4.79 -10.11
N VAL A 31 -13.58 4.02 -9.51
CA VAL A 31 -12.51 3.30 -10.21
C VAL A 31 -12.62 1.81 -9.93
N THR A 32 -12.29 1.01 -10.94
CA THR A 32 -12.00 -0.41 -10.74
C THR A 32 -10.49 -0.56 -10.72
N CYS A 33 -9.96 -1.02 -9.59
CA CYS A 33 -8.55 -1.32 -9.46
C CYS A 33 -8.32 -2.82 -9.52
N ARG A 34 -7.21 -3.24 -10.12
CA ARG A 34 -6.75 -4.63 -10.16
C ARG A 34 -5.33 -4.73 -9.65
N ALA A 35 -5.07 -5.76 -8.87
CA ALA A 35 -3.75 -6.06 -8.34
C ALA A 35 -3.42 -7.53 -8.55
N THR A 36 -2.18 -7.83 -8.94
CA THR A 36 -1.61 -9.17 -8.71
C THR A 36 -0.74 -9.09 -7.47
N ILE A 37 -1.06 -9.87 -6.44
CA ILE A 37 -0.33 -9.90 -5.18
C ILE A 37 0.20 -11.31 -4.93
N ALA A 38 1.49 -11.41 -4.61
CA ALA A 38 2.05 -12.60 -3.99
C ALA A 38 1.95 -12.45 -2.47
N TYR A 39 1.38 -13.45 -1.80
CA TYR A 39 1.28 -13.52 -0.35
C TYR A 39 1.64 -14.93 0.10
N ALA A 40 2.70 -15.04 0.90
CA ALA A 40 3.33 -16.31 1.27
C ALA A 40 3.66 -17.17 0.03
N ASP A 41 3.04 -18.35 -0.12
CA ASP A 41 3.24 -19.30 -1.21
C ASP A 41 2.20 -19.14 -2.35
N ARG A 42 1.33 -18.13 -2.29
CA ARG A 42 0.23 -17.94 -3.25
C ARG A 42 0.40 -16.66 -4.05
N ILE A 43 0.00 -16.71 -5.32
CA ILE A 43 -0.18 -15.55 -6.18
C ILE A 43 -1.68 -15.41 -6.44
N MET A 44 -2.22 -14.22 -6.21
CA MET A 44 -3.64 -13.92 -6.31
C MET A 44 -3.87 -12.71 -7.21
N SER A 45 -4.93 -12.76 -8.01
CA SER A 45 -5.45 -11.61 -8.72
C SER A 45 -6.65 -11.06 -7.96
N LEU A 46 -6.56 -9.81 -7.54
CA LEU A 46 -7.57 -9.12 -6.75
C LEU A 46 -8.17 -7.98 -7.57
N GLN A 47 -9.45 -7.69 -7.33
CA GLN A 47 -10.15 -6.56 -7.93
C GLN A 47 -11.05 -5.91 -6.87
N ALA A 48 -11.07 -4.58 -6.86
CA ALA A 48 -11.99 -3.81 -6.03
C ALA A 48 -12.49 -2.57 -6.80
N ARG A 49 -13.78 -2.29 -6.66
CA ARG A 49 -14.40 -1.04 -7.11
C ARG A 49 -14.49 -0.09 -5.92
N ALA A 50 -13.91 1.10 -6.03
CA ALA A 50 -13.87 2.08 -4.95
C ALA A 50 -13.89 3.50 -5.51
N THR A 51 -14.03 4.50 -4.63
CA THR A 51 -13.89 5.92 -5.01
C THR A 51 -12.45 6.32 -5.35
N GLY A 52 -11.47 5.44 -5.07
CA GLY A 52 -10.08 5.66 -5.43
C GLY A 52 -9.14 4.51 -5.06
N PRO A 53 -7.87 4.59 -5.49
CA PRO A 53 -6.83 3.56 -5.29
C PRO A 53 -6.63 3.13 -3.83
N ILE A 54 -6.69 4.09 -2.90
CA ILE A 54 -6.48 3.82 -1.46
C ILE A 54 -7.60 2.92 -0.91
N GLY A 55 -8.86 3.25 -1.22
CA GLY A 55 -10.02 2.45 -0.79
C GLY A 55 -10.00 1.05 -1.41
N ALA A 56 -9.64 0.97 -2.69
CA ALA A 56 -9.53 -0.32 -3.37
C ALA A 56 -8.44 -1.20 -2.76
N MET A 57 -7.23 -0.66 -2.56
CA MET A 57 -6.11 -1.44 -2.01
C MET A 57 -6.32 -1.84 -0.55
N THR A 58 -6.87 -0.97 0.29
CA THR A 58 -7.21 -1.33 1.69
C THR A 58 -8.26 -2.44 1.76
N SER A 59 -9.25 -2.44 0.86
CA SER A 59 -10.22 -3.55 0.73
C SER A 59 -9.54 -4.85 0.31
N MET A 60 -8.69 -4.81 -0.72
CA MET A 60 -7.95 -6.00 -1.19
C MET A 60 -7.05 -6.60 -0.09
N LEU A 61 -6.37 -5.74 0.68
CA LEU A 61 -5.52 -6.14 1.80
C LEU A 61 -6.33 -6.78 2.93
N HIS A 62 -7.50 -6.22 3.23
CA HIS A 62 -8.45 -6.83 4.17
C HIS A 62 -8.88 -8.22 3.72
N ASP A 63 -9.22 -8.40 2.43
CA ASP A 63 -9.71 -9.68 1.88
C ASP A 63 -8.66 -10.81 1.98
N ILE A 64 -7.37 -10.47 1.98
CA ILE A 64 -6.28 -11.46 2.14
C ILE A 64 -5.83 -11.65 3.60
N GLY A 65 -6.55 -11.06 4.57
CA GLY A 65 -6.25 -11.21 6.01
C GLY A 65 -5.13 -10.29 6.53
N ALA A 66 -4.78 -9.24 5.78
CA ALA A 66 -3.77 -8.25 6.13
C ALA A 66 -4.37 -6.84 6.18
N PRO A 67 -5.40 -6.58 7.01
CA PRO A 67 -6.06 -5.28 7.06
C PRO A 67 -5.09 -4.16 7.43
N VAL A 68 -5.33 -2.98 6.85
CA VAL A 68 -4.58 -1.75 7.14
C VAL A 68 -5.57 -0.60 7.31
N GLN A 69 -5.56 0.02 8.48
CA GLN A 69 -6.24 1.30 8.72
C GLN A 69 -5.25 2.45 8.58
N ILE A 70 -5.63 3.51 7.88
CA ILE A 70 -4.81 4.72 7.76
C ILE A 70 -5.20 5.71 8.85
N VAL A 71 -4.31 5.92 9.81
CA VAL A 71 -4.48 6.91 10.89
C VAL A 71 -4.03 8.30 10.45
N SER A 72 -2.98 8.36 9.63
CA SER A 72 -2.44 9.61 9.09
C SER A 72 -1.87 9.39 7.70
N LEU A 73 -2.04 10.39 6.82
CA LEU A 73 -1.51 10.38 5.46
C LEU A 73 -0.81 11.71 5.17
N HIS A 74 0.41 11.62 4.65
CA HIS A 74 1.15 12.77 4.12
C HIS A 74 1.70 12.44 2.75
N GLN A 75 1.62 13.40 1.83
CA GLN A 75 2.20 13.30 0.49
C GLN A 75 3.25 14.40 0.31
N ARG A 76 4.37 14.05 -0.31
CA ARG A 76 5.42 14.98 -0.73
C ARG A 76 5.95 14.57 -2.09
N GLU A 77 6.45 15.53 -2.84
CA GLU A 77 7.33 15.27 -3.97
C GLU A 77 8.77 15.31 -3.48
N VAL A 78 9.55 14.27 -3.77
CA VAL A 78 10.95 14.11 -3.36
C VAL A 78 11.72 13.60 -4.57
N ASP A 79 12.74 14.36 -5.00
CA ASP A 79 13.61 14.03 -6.14
C ASP A 79 12.85 13.64 -7.43
N GLY A 80 11.72 14.32 -7.69
CA GLY A 80 10.90 14.08 -8.88
C GLY A 80 9.98 12.86 -8.81
N ALA A 81 9.93 12.16 -7.67
CA ALA A 81 8.99 11.09 -7.39
C ALA A 81 7.95 11.54 -6.35
N ILE A 82 6.78 10.92 -6.39
CA ILE A 82 5.76 11.12 -5.35
C ILE A 82 6.04 10.15 -4.22
N THR A 83 6.20 10.67 -3.00
CA THR A 83 6.39 9.91 -1.78
C THR A 83 5.17 10.07 -0.88
N MET A 84 4.58 8.96 -0.47
CA MET A 84 3.50 8.91 0.50
C MET A 84 3.99 8.31 1.82
N PHE A 85 3.64 8.96 2.93
CA PHE A 85 3.92 8.53 4.29
C PHE A 85 2.60 8.21 4.98
N LEU A 86 2.44 6.98 5.44
CA LEU A 86 1.25 6.50 6.12
C LEU A 86 1.58 6.09 7.54
N LEU A 87 0.76 6.54 8.50
CA LEU A 87 0.67 5.88 9.79
C LEU A 87 -0.43 4.83 9.67
N CYS A 88 -0.02 3.57 9.67
CA CYS A 88 -0.89 2.41 9.53
C CYS A 88 -1.19 1.80 10.90
N GLU A 89 -2.40 1.26 11.07
CA GLU A 89 -2.84 0.57 12.28
C GLU A 89 -3.53 -0.76 11.96
N ASP A 90 -3.30 -1.75 12.82
CA ASP A 90 -4.09 -2.97 12.95
C ASP A 90 -4.05 -3.48 14.41
N HIS A 91 -5.20 -3.79 15.01
CA HIS A 91 -5.34 -4.30 16.39
C HIS A 91 -4.46 -3.59 17.44
N HIS A 92 -4.46 -2.24 17.45
CA HIS A 92 -3.63 -1.38 18.33
C HIS A 92 -2.12 -1.36 18.04
N HIS A 93 -1.64 -2.13 17.06
CA HIS A 93 -0.28 -2.00 16.56
C HIS A 93 -0.25 -0.90 15.50
N GLN A 94 0.64 0.07 15.68
CA GLN A 94 0.85 1.16 14.74
C GLN A 94 2.25 1.11 14.14
N CYS A 95 2.36 1.43 12.85
CA CYS A 95 3.64 1.61 12.21
C CYS A 95 3.60 2.71 11.16
N TRP A 96 4.69 3.46 11.05
CA TRP A 96 4.91 4.29 9.86
C TRP A 96 5.36 3.43 8.69
N ALA A 97 4.84 3.72 7.52
CA ALA A 97 5.22 3.14 6.25
C ALA A 97 5.37 4.22 5.19
N LEU A 98 6.19 3.92 4.19
CA LEU A 98 6.49 4.81 3.08
C LEU A 98 6.26 4.10 1.76
N GLY A 99 5.85 4.84 0.74
CA GLY A 99 5.75 4.36 -0.63
C GLY A 99 6.15 5.45 -1.60
N ASN A 100 6.93 5.08 -2.61
CA ASN A 100 7.28 5.95 -3.73
C ASN A 100 6.53 5.50 -4.99
N GLY A 101 6.27 6.42 -5.91
CA GLY A 101 5.68 6.12 -7.21
C GLY A 101 5.85 7.30 -8.17
N GLU A 102 5.67 7.01 -9.47
CA GLU A 102 5.60 8.06 -10.50
C GLU A 102 4.24 8.77 -10.44
N THR A 103 3.23 8.09 -9.89
CA THR A 103 1.89 8.64 -9.65
C THR A 103 1.50 8.59 -8.16
N VAL A 104 0.53 9.43 -7.77
CA VAL A 104 -0.06 9.41 -6.42
C VAL A 104 -0.63 8.03 -6.09
N ALA A 105 -1.26 7.38 -7.07
CA ALA A 105 -1.87 6.06 -6.90
C ALA A 105 -0.82 4.99 -6.59
N GLU A 106 0.28 4.96 -7.34
CA GLU A 106 1.39 4.04 -7.11
C GLU A 106 2.06 4.26 -5.75
N ALA A 107 2.37 5.53 -5.42
CA ALA A 107 2.99 5.87 -4.13
C ALA A 107 2.11 5.41 -2.96
N ALA A 108 0.79 5.64 -3.05
CA ALA A 108 -0.17 5.22 -2.04
C ALA A 108 -0.26 3.70 -1.89
N VAL A 109 -0.34 2.98 -3.01
CA VAL A 109 -0.42 1.52 -3.03
C VAL A 109 0.85 0.89 -2.47
N ASN A 110 2.02 1.40 -2.86
CA ASN A 110 3.30 0.93 -2.32
C ASN A 110 3.41 1.18 -0.82
N ALA A 111 2.94 2.34 -0.34
CA ALA A 111 2.92 2.65 1.10
C ALA A 111 1.99 1.73 1.89
N LEU A 112 0.81 1.40 1.32
CA LEU A 112 -0.13 0.46 1.91
C LEU A 112 0.43 -0.96 2.02
N VAL A 113 1.08 -1.45 0.96
CA VAL A 113 1.75 -2.76 0.98
C VAL A 113 2.89 -2.79 2.00
N ALA A 114 3.70 -1.74 2.06
CA ALA A 114 4.75 -1.62 3.08
C ALA A 114 4.16 -1.59 4.51
N GLY A 115 3.05 -0.87 4.71
CA GLY A 115 2.33 -0.83 5.98
C GLY A 115 1.78 -2.19 6.39
N ALA A 116 1.14 -2.90 5.46
CA ALA A 116 0.63 -4.26 5.70
C ALA A 116 1.74 -5.22 6.12
N ASN A 117 2.87 -5.22 5.41
CA ASN A 117 4.03 -6.04 5.77
C ASN A 117 4.56 -5.71 7.17
N ARG A 118 4.73 -4.42 7.48
CA ARG A 118 5.24 -3.99 8.80
C ARG A 118 4.29 -4.34 9.94
N LEU A 119 2.98 -4.32 9.72
CA LEU A 119 1.99 -4.75 10.70
C LEU A 119 2.01 -6.27 10.89
N LEU A 120 2.13 -7.04 9.80
CA LEU A 120 2.25 -8.50 9.88
C LEU A 120 3.51 -8.96 10.62
N ASP A 121 4.65 -8.31 10.40
CA ASP A 121 5.91 -8.63 11.07
C ASP A 121 5.89 -8.31 12.57
N ALA A 122 4.97 -7.47 13.01
CA ALA A 122 4.82 -7.06 14.41
C ALA A 122 3.81 -7.92 15.20
N ARG A 123 3.13 -8.87 14.55
CA ARG A 123 2.15 -9.79 15.15
C ARG A 123 2.82 -11.00 15.80
#